data_AF-A0A9W4KUV8-F1
#
_entry.id   AF-A0A9W4KUV8-F1
#
_cell.length_a   1.000
_cell.length_b   1.000
_cell.length_c   1.000
_cell.angle_alpha   90.00
_cell.angle_beta   90.00
_cell.angle_gamma   90.00
#
_symmetry.space_group_name_H-M   'P 1'
#
loop_
_entity.id
_entity.type
_entity.pdbx_description
1 polymer ?
#
loop_
_entity_poly.entity_id
_entity_poly.type
_entity_poly.pdbx_seq_one_letter_code
_entity_poly.pdbx_strand_id
1 'polypeptide(L)'
;MNQDLYSYSIQMQRFLEAQDKRIMKLEHELKRLTDELAELKNKPPIHVDKIEYKFDQLKVESLDGTLNIGLNPTDLNNIDEFAVNNQPVQPAPNLFPGREIIVQEIHNDILSDLENMINDAENQLKISLEPSYHDFIRQDVERQLHQRINMYFDNLSYAERAPQQRDNIKEKIREKVKSDIQTALLQFITHSQAETGGNPNGV
;
A
#
# COMPACT_ATOMS: atom_id res chain seq x y z
N MET A 1 41.48 -52.07 30.98
CA MET A 1 41.78 -50.98 31.93
C MET A 1 42.81 -49.98 31.41
N ASN A 2 44.06 -50.35 31.07
CA ASN A 2 45.04 -49.38 30.51
C ASN A 2 44.76 -48.94 29.06
N GLN A 3 44.22 -49.84 28.21
CA GLN A 3 43.87 -49.50 26.83
C GLN A 3 42.65 -48.57 26.73
N ASP A 4 41.71 -48.68 27.66
CA ASP A 4 40.49 -47.85 27.72
C ASP A 4 40.82 -46.41 28.13
N LEU A 5 41.81 -46.24 29.02
CA LEU A 5 42.29 -44.91 29.43
C LEU A 5 43.02 -44.20 28.27
N TYR A 6 43.75 -44.97 27.45
CA TYR A 6 44.47 -44.46 26.28
C TYR A 6 43.55 -44.13 25.11
N SER A 7 42.50 -44.93 24.88
CA SER A 7 41.49 -44.60 23.86
C SER A 7 40.67 -43.37 24.27
N TYR A 8 40.36 -43.22 25.56
CA TYR A 8 39.68 -42.05 26.10
C TYR A 8 40.51 -40.77 25.93
N SER A 9 41.82 -40.80 26.20
CA SER A 9 42.68 -39.62 26.03
C SER A 9 42.79 -39.18 24.56
N ILE A 10 42.88 -40.13 23.62
CA ILE A 10 42.87 -39.84 22.18
C ILE A 10 41.52 -39.25 21.76
N GLN A 11 40.41 -39.78 22.25
CA GLN A 11 39.08 -39.26 21.92
C GLN A 11 38.88 -37.84 22.48
N MET A 12 39.37 -37.58 23.69
CA MET A 12 39.36 -36.25 24.31
C MET A 12 40.20 -35.26 23.50
N GLN A 13 41.41 -35.64 23.08
CA GLN A 13 42.26 -34.79 22.26
C GLN A 13 41.56 -34.41 20.93
N ARG A 14 40.95 -35.38 20.25
CA ARG A 14 40.19 -35.12 19.01
C ARG A 14 39.01 -34.19 19.24
N PHE A 15 38.31 -34.34 20.37
CA PHE A 15 37.20 -33.48 20.72
C PHE A 15 37.66 -32.04 20.99
N LEU A 16 38.77 -31.87 21.72
CA LEU A 16 39.38 -30.56 21.97
C LEU A 16 39.84 -29.91 20.67
N GLU A 17 40.50 -30.64 19.78
CA GLU A 17 40.91 -30.13 18.46
C GLU A 17 39.71 -29.72 17.59
N ALA A 18 38.62 -30.49 17.63
CA ALA A 18 37.40 -30.15 16.91
C ALA A 18 36.72 -28.88 17.46
N GLN A 19 36.72 -28.72 18.79
CA GLN A 19 36.19 -27.54 19.45
C GLN A 19 37.04 -26.30 19.17
N ASP A 20 38.36 -26.43 19.23
CA ASP A 20 39.30 -25.35 18.92
C ASP A 20 39.09 -24.83 17.49
N LYS A 21 39.00 -25.73 16.51
CA LYS A 21 38.66 -25.37 15.12
C LYS A 21 37.31 -24.65 14.99
N ARG A 22 36.31 -25.07 15.77
CA ARG A 22 34.98 -24.44 15.77
C ARG A 22 35.04 -23.04 16.36
N ILE A 23 35.78 -22.85 17.45
CA ILE A 23 36.00 -21.55 18.09
C ILE A 23 36.72 -20.62 17.11
N MET A 24 37.82 -21.05 16.50
CA MET A 24 38.53 -20.25 15.49
C MET A 24 37.63 -19.80 14.33
N LYS A 25 36.76 -20.69 13.84
CA LYS A 25 35.81 -20.35 12.77
C LYS A 25 34.80 -19.29 13.23
N LEU A 26 34.26 -19.42 14.44
CA LEU A 26 33.31 -18.47 14.99
C LEU A 26 33.95 -17.10 15.24
N GLU A 27 35.18 -17.08 15.77
CA GLU A 27 35.95 -15.86 15.97
C GLU A 27 36.23 -15.14 14.64
N HIS A 28 36.55 -15.90 13.59
CA HIS A 28 36.76 -15.33 12.27
C HIS A 28 35.48 -14.70 11.68
N GLU A 29 34.34 -15.40 11.78
CA GLU A 29 33.05 -14.86 11.32
C GLU A 29 32.62 -13.63 12.13
N LEU A 30 32.82 -13.64 13.45
CA LEU A 30 32.54 -12.48 14.31
C LEU A 30 33.38 -11.28 13.91
N LYS A 31 34.67 -11.51 13.64
CA LYS A 31 35.56 -10.44 13.17
C LYS A 31 35.08 -9.89 11.83
N ARG A 32 34.76 -10.76 10.86
CA ARG A 32 34.23 -10.35 9.55
C ARG A 32 32.96 -9.50 9.67
N LEU A 33 31.99 -9.94 10.48
CA LEU A 33 30.75 -9.19 10.70
C LEU A 33 30.99 -7.84 11.39
N THR A 34 31.95 -7.80 12.33
CA THR A 34 32.33 -6.56 13.00
C THR A 34 32.96 -5.57 12.02
N ASP A 35 33.81 -6.05 11.12
CA ASP A 35 34.45 -5.25 10.08
C ASP A 35 33.40 -4.74 9.06
N GLU A 36 32.45 -5.58 8.62
CA GLU A 36 31.34 -5.19 7.73
C GLU A 36 30.43 -4.12 8.37
N LEU A 37 30.14 -4.24 9.67
CA LEU A 37 29.37 -3.23 10.42
C LEU A 37 30.13 -1.90 10.56
N ALA A 38 31.45 -1.97 10.78
CA ALA A 38 32.29 -0.78 10.83
C ALA A 38 32.34 -0.08 9.45
N GLU A 39 32.38 -0.85 8.36
CA GLU A 39 32.36 -0.31 7.00
C GLU A 39 31.01 0.36 6.69
N LEU A 40 29.89 -0.26 7.06
CA LEU A 40 28.55 0.34 6.89
C LEU A 40 28.39 1.62 7.70
N LYS A 41 28.93 1.68 8.92
CA LYS A 41 28.86 2.86 9.78
C LYS A 41 29.73 4.01 9.28
N ASN A 42 30.81 3.71 8.55
CA ASN A 42 31.73 4.71 7.98
C ASN A 42 31.33 5.16 6.56
N LYS A 43 30.28 4.59 5.97
CA LYS A 43 29.72 5.14 4.72
C LYS A 43 29.08 6.49 5.04
N PRO A 44 29.46 7.58 4.34
CA PRO A 44 28.84 8.88 4.56
C PRO A 44 27.34 8.76 4.28
N PRO A 45 26.49 9.51 5.02
CA PRO A 45 25.08 9.60 4.68
C PRO A 45 24.97 10.04 3.23
N ILE A 46 24.18 9.31 2.44
CA ILE A 46 23.84 9.69 1.07
C ILE A 46 23.16 11.05 1.16
N HIS A 47 23.90 12.12 0.89
CA HIS A 47 23.33 13.43 0.69
C HIS A 47 22.54 13.36 -0.61
N VAL A 48 21.24 13.11 -0.48
CA VAL A 48 20.30 13.33 -1.56
C VAL A 48 20.23 14.84 -1.71
N ASP A 49 20.91 15.38 -2.72
CA ASP A 49 20.77 16.78 -3.09
C ASP A 49 19.29 17.07 -3.25
N LYS A 50 18.84 18.03 -2.44
CA LYS A 50 17.46 18.45 -2.29
C LYS A 50 16.92 18.82 -3.67
N ILE A 51 16.12 17.94 -4.28
CA ILE A 51 15.31 18.29 -5.44
C ILE A 51 14.24 19.25 -4.91
N GLU A 52 14.55 20.55 -4.88
CA GLU A 52 13.58 21.59 -4.58
C GLU A 52 12.59 21.67 -5.73
N TYR A 53 11.57 20.82 -5.67
CA TYR A 53 10.35 21.00 -6.41
C TYR A 53 9.53 22.08 -5.71
N LYS A 54 9.33 23.23 -6.38
CA LYS A 54 8.44 24.29 -5.88
C LYS A 54 7.01 23.78 -5.90
N PHE A 55 6.53 23.33 -4.74
CA PHE A 55 5.11 23.12 -4.50
C PHE A 55 4.42 24.48 -4.37
N ASP A 56 3.55 24.79 -5.33
CA ASP A 56 2.46 25.72 -5.08
C ASP A 56 1.54 25.03 -4.06
N GLN A 57 1.38 25.64 -2.89
CA GLN A 57 0.53 25.08 -1.83
C GLN A 57 -0.93 25.23 -2.25
N LEU A 58 -1.49 24.21 -2.88
CA LEU A 58 -2.93 24.03 -2.84
C LEU A 58 -3.28 23.54 -1.42
N LYS A 59 -3.88 24.43 -0.63
CA LYS A 59 -4.44 24.11 0.68
C LYS A 59 -5.58 23.11 0.47
N VAL A 60 -5.31 21.83 0.69
CA VAL A 60 -6.33 20.78 0.69
C VAL A 60 -6.90 20.72 2.10
N GLU A 61 -8.13 21.19 2.25
CA GLU A 61 -8.93 21.01 3.45
C GLU A 61 -9.23 19.52 3.61
N SER A 62 -9.12 19.02 4.84
CA SER A 62 -9.34 17.61 5.18
C SER A 62 -10.69 17.13 4.64
N LEU A 63 -10.67 16.34 3.57
CA LEU A 63 -11.85 15.62 3.10
C LEU A 63 -11.74 14.17 3.54
N ASP A 64 -12.76 13.77 4.28
CA ASP A 64 -12.96 12.44 4.81
C ASP A 64 -12.85 11.38 3.72
N GLY A 65 -12.27 10.23 4.07
CA GLY A 65 -11.71 9.24 3.16
C GLY A 65 -12.72 8.39 2.40
N THR A 66 -13.54 8.97 1.53
CA THR A 66 -14.43 8.25 0.61
C THR A 66 -14.18 8.70 -0.83
N LEU A 67 -13.96 7.76 -1.75
CA LEU A 67 -13.92 8.06 -3.19
C LEU A 67 -15.34 8.41 -3.61
N ASN A 68 -15.58 9.70 -3.83
CA ASN A 68 -16.91 10.21 -4.17
C ASN A 68 -16.91 10.55 -5.66
N ILE A 69 -17.50 9.69 -6.48
CA ILE A 69 -17.68 9.96 -7.90
C ILE A 69 -18.87 10.92 -8.04
N GLY A 70 -18.60 12.15 -8.47
CA GLY A 70 -19.65 13.11 -8.84
C GLY A 70 -20.41 13.80 -7.72
N LEU A 71 -19.99 13.73 -6.46
CA LEU A 71 -20.61 14.49 -5.36
C LEU A 71 -19.88 15.82 -5.12
N ASN A 72 -20.63 16.93 -5.13
CA ASN A 72 -20.14 18.19 -4.58
C ASN A 72 -20.08 18.09 -3.04
N PRO A 73 -19.11 18.75 -2.38
CA PRO A 73 -18.87 18.63 -0.94
C PRO A 73 -20.06 19.04 -0.03
N THR A 74 -21.12 19.60 -0.59
CA THR A 74 -22.35 19.97 0.12
C THR A 74 -23.31 18.80 0.38
N ASP A 75 -23.25 17.70 -0.39
CA ASP A 75 -24.19 16.57 -0.28
C ASP A 75 -23.74 15.47 0.71
N LEU A 76 -22.57 15.64 1.33
CA LEU A 76 -21.94 14.66 2.24
C LEU A 76 -22.60 14.52 3.62
N ASN A 77 -23.63 15.32 3.95
CA ASN A 77 -24.20 15.39 5.30
C ASN A 77 -25.06 14.18 5.74
N ASN A 78 -25.18 13.11 4.93
CA ASN A 78 -26.07 11.97 5.22
C ASN A 78 -25.41 10.58 5.21
N ILE A 79 -24.09 10.46 5.04
CA ILE A 79 -23.39 9.15 4.99
C ILE A 79 -22.46 8.96 6.21
N ASP A 80 -22.88 9.48 7.36
CA ASP A 80 -22.12 9.55 8.61
C ASP A 80 -22.07 8.24 9.43
N GLU A 81 -22.38 7.07 8.85
CA GLU A 81 -22.62 5.86 9.66
C GLU A 81 -21.63 4.69 9.45
N PHE A 82 -20.40 4.94 8.98
CA PHE A 82 -19.36 3.88 8.95
C PHE A 82 -17.95 4.33 9.36
N ALA A 83 -17.82 5.38 10.19
CA ALA A 83 -16.55 5.81 10.76
C ALA A 83 -16.05 4.85 11.86
N VAL A 84 -15.39 3.76 11.47
CA VAL A 84 -14.69 2.86 12.41
C VAL A 84 -13.34 3.51 12.81
N ASN A 85 -13.39 4.33 13.86
CA ASN A 85 -12.32 4.62 14.82
C ASN A 85 -10.90 4.89 14.25
N ASN A 86 -10.71 6.05 13.61
CA ASN A 86 -9.40 6.49 13.11
C ASN A 86 -8.62 7.26 14.18
N GLN A 87 -7.67 6.60 14.86
CA GLN A 87 -6.64 7.29 15.63
C GLN A 87 -5.69 8.04 14.68
N PRO A 88 -5.21 9.25 15.01
CA PRO A 88 -4.33 10.02 14.14
C PRO A 88 -2.94 9.37 14.10
N VAL A 89 -2.69 8.56 13.08
CA VAL A 89 -1.36 8.01 12.83
C VAL A 89 -0.54 9.09 12.12
N GLN A 90 0.55 9.53 12.76
CA GLN A 90 1.50 10.47 12.15
C GLN A 90 2.02 9.88 10.82
N PRO A 91 2.04 10.64 9.71
CA PRO A 91 2.51 10.13 8.43
C PRO A 91 4.02 9.88 8.51
N ALA A 92 4.41 8.61 8.65
CA ALA A 92 5.81 8.21 8.58
C ALA A 92 6.26 8.27 7.10
N PRO A 93 7.34 8.99 6.78
CA PRO A 93 7.74 9.22 5.40
C PRO A 93 8.20 7.92 4.74
N ASN A 94 7.58 7.58 3.60
CA ASN A 94 8.06 6.65 2.56
C ASN A 94 8.91 5.44 3.03
N LEU A 95 8.36 4.63 3.95
CA LEU A 95 9.01 3.41 4.44
C LEU A 95 8.83 2.19 3.53
N PHE A 96 7.97 2.25 2.52
CA PHE A 96 7.66 1.11 1.67
C PHE A 96 8.58 1.05 0.43
N PRO A 97 9.41 -0.01 0.27
CA PRO A 97 10.34 -0.10 -0.85
C PRO A 97 9.60 -0.16 -2.20
N GLY A 98 9.94 0.74 -3.11
CA GLY A 98 9.33 0.76 -4.45
C GLY A 98 7.86 1.20 -4.46
N ARG A 99 7.41 1.98 -3.46
CA ARG A 99 6.05 2.55 -3.39
C ARG A 99 5.59 3.13 -4.72
N GLU A 100 6.36 4.07 -5.29
CA GLU A 100 6.02 4.74 -6.55
C GLU A 100 5.76 3.76 -7.70
N ILE A 101 6.61 2.73 -7.84
CA ILE A 101 6.46 1.73 -8.90
C ILE A 101 5.12 0.99 -8.72
N ILE A 102 4.79 0.58 -7.49
CA ILE A 102 3.54 -0.13 -7.22
C ILE A 102 2.33 0.78 -7.36
N VAL A 103 2.44 2.04 -6.92
CA VAL A 103 1.37 3.03 -7.10
C VAL A 103 1.06 3.17 -8.59
N GLN A 104 2.09 3.29 -9.44
CA GLN A 104 1.92 3.37 -10.89
C GLN A 104 1.36 2.08 -11.51
N GLU A 105 1.83 0.90 -11.07
CA GLU A 105 1.27 -0.38 -11.51
C GLU A 105 -0.23 -0.48 -11.18
N ILE A 106 -0.62 -0.22 -9.93
CA ILE A 106 -2.03 -0.25 -9.50
C ILE A 106 -2.83 0.79 -10.28
N HIS A 107 -2.29 2.00 -10.46
CA HIS A 107 -2.97 3.07 -11.18
C HIS A 107 -3.31 2.66 -12.62
N ASN A 108 -2.32 2.16 -13.36
CA ASN A 108 -2.52 1.74 -14.75
C ASN A 108 -3.47 0.54 -14.86
N ASP A 109 -3.34 -0.43 -13.95
CA ASP A 109 -4.22 -1.58 -13.90
C ASP A 109 -5.68 -1.18 -13.71
N ILE A 110 -5.94 -0.29 -12.74
CA ILE A 110 -7.29 0.19 -12.43
C ILE A 110 -7.88 0.98 -13.59
N LEU A 111 -7.12 1.89 -14.20
CA LEU A 111 -7.60 2.67 -15.35
C LEU A 111 -7.90 1.80 -16.56
N SER A 112 -7.08 0.76 -16.80
CA SER A 112 -7.32 -0.18 -17.91
C SER A 112 -8.60 -1.00 -17.73
N ASP A 113 -9.00 -1.25 -16.48
CA ASP A 113 -10.18 -2.03 -16.11
C ASP A 113 -11.42 -1.16 -15.84
N LEU A 114 -11.28 0.17 -15.85
CA LEU A 114 -12.34 1.09 -15.44
C LEU A 114 -13.57 0.98 -16.31
N GLU A 115 -13.40 0.85 -17.62
CA GLU A 115 -14.54 0.70 -18.55
C GLU A 115 -15.34 -0.58 -18.25
N ASN A 116 -14.65 -1.68 -17.94
CA ASN A 116 -15.30 -2.92 -17.55
C ASN A 116 -16.06 -2.74 -16.23
N MET A 117 -15.46 -2.07 -15.24
CA MET A 117 -16.11 -1.80 -13.96
C MET A 117 -17.38 -0.94 -14.11
N ILE A 118 -17.37 0.04 -15.02
CA ILE A 118 -18.56 0.85 -15.32
C ILE A 118 -19.64 -0.04 -15.94
N ASN A 119 -19.30 -0.80 -16.99
CA ASN A 119 -20.23 -1.70 -17.65
C ASN A 119 -20.81 -2.77 -16.69
N ASP A 120 -20.00 -3.30 -15.77
CA ASP A 120 -20.44 -4.25 -14.77
C ASP A 120 -21.43 -3.62 -13.78
N ALA A 121 -21.18 -2.39 -13.34
CA ALA A 121 -22.09 -1.64 -12.47
C ALA A 121 -23.42 -1.32 -13.18
N GLU A 122 -23.37 -0.93 -14.44
CA GLU A 122 -24.53 -0.74 -15.32
C GLU A 122 -25.37 -2.01 -15.45
N ASN A 123 -24.72 -3.14 -15.77
CA ASN A 123 -25.37 -4.43 -15.89
C ASN A 123 -25.98 -4.90 -14.56
N GLN A 124 -25.29 -4.67 -13.44
CA GLN A 124 -25.75 -5.01 -12.10
C GLN A 124 -27.02 -4.24 -11.73
N LEU A 125 -27.09 -2.95 -12.07
CA LEU A 125 -28.25 -2.11 -11.81
C LEU A 125 -29.28 -2.13 -12.95
N LYS A 126 -28.97 -2.76 -14.07
CA LYS A 126 -29.76 -2.77 -15.32
C LYS A 126 -30.06 -1.37 -15.84
N ILE A 127 -29.08 -0.48 -15.72
CA ILE A 127 -29.15 0.92 -16.15
C ILE A 127 -28.06 1.13 -17.19
N SER A 128 -28.38 1.83 -18.27
CA SER A 128 -27.37 2.32 -19.22
C SER A 128 -27.24 3.82 -19.04
N LEU A 129 -26.04 4.28 -18.73
CA LEU A 129 -25.66 5.67 -18.66
C LEU A 129 -25.47 6.23 -20.06
N GLU A 130 -25.66 7.54 -20.19
CA GLU A 130 -25.25 8.24 -21.41
C GLU A 130 -23.72 8.29 -21.52
N PRO A 131 -23.16 8.31 -22.76
CA PRO A 131 -21.71 8.38 -22.98
C PRO A 131 -21.02 9.54 -22.26
N SER A 132 -21.72 10.67 -22.06
CA SER A 132 -21.20 11.83 -21.33
C SER A 132 -20.87 11.52 -19.87
N TYR A 133 -21.62 10.61 -19.23
CA TYR A 133 -21.34 10.16 -17.87
C TYR A 133 -20.13 9.22 -17.80
N HIS A 134 -19.87 8.41 -18.83
CA HIS A 134 -18.66 7.57 -18.89
C HIS A 134 -17.40 8.45 -18.87
N ASP A 135 -17.39 9.51 -19.69
CA ASP A 135 -16.25 10.43 -19.74
C ASP A 135 -16.06 11.19 -18.42
N PHE A 136 -17.17 11.61 -17.79
CA PHE A 136 -17.13 12.26 -16.48
C PHE A 136 -16.57 11.35 -15.39
N ILE A 137 -17.08 10.11 -15.28
CA ILE A 137 -16.62 9.11 -14.33
C ILE A 137 -15.13 8.82 -14.56
N ARG A 138 -14.72 8.63 -15.81
CA ARG A 138 -13.32 8.35 -16.16
C ARG A 138 -12.40 9.46 -15.66
N GLN A 139 -12.74 10.71 -15.96
CA GLN A 139 -11.90 11.86 -15.58
C GLN A 139 -11.83 12.03 -14.06
N ASP A 140 -12.93 11.80 -13.35
CA ASP A 140 -12.96 11.95 -11.90
C ASP A 140 -12.18 10.83 -11.19
N VAL A 141 -12.36 9.58 -11.63
CA VAL A 141 -11.57 8.44 -11.14
C VAL A 141 -10.08 8.67 -11.41
N GLU A 142 -9.68 9.07 -12.61
CA GLU A 142 -8.28 9.35 -12.95
C GLU A 142 -7.67 10.41 -12.01
N ARG A 143 -8.42 11.48 -11.71
CA ARG A 143 -7.98 12.54 -10.81
C ARG A 143 -7.83 12.06 -9.36
N GLN A 144 -8.75 11.22 -8.86
CA GLN A 144 -8.79 10.81 -7.45
C GLN A 144 -7.95 9.56 -7.16
N LEU A 145 -7.70 8.70 -8.16
CA LEU A 145 -7.10 7.38 -8.00
C LEU A 145 -5.71 7.44 -7.36
N HIS A 146 -4.85 8.34 -7.81
CA HIS A 146 -3.49 8.47 -7.26
C HIS A 146 -3.52 8.76 -5.75
N GLN A 147 -4.32 9.73 -5.32
CA GLN A 147 -4.46 10.07 -3.91
C GLN A 147 -5.07 8.89 -3.12
N ARG A 148 -6.06 8.21 -3.70
CA ARG A 148 -6.73 7.08 -3.05
C ARG A 148 -5.79 5.90 -2.80
N ILE A 149 -4.95 5.54 -3.77
CA ILE A 149 -3.94 4.49 -3.61
C ILE A 149 -2.97 4.86 -2.49
N ASN A 150 -2.47 6.10 -2.48
CA ASN A 150 -1.55 6.57 -1.46
C ASN A 150 -2.14 6.53 -0.04
N MET A 151 -3.43 6.86 0.11
CA MET A 151 -4.13 6.74 1.39
C MET A 151 -4.10 5.31 1.94
N TYR A 152 -4.30 4.29 1.09
CA TYR A 152 -4.22 2.89 1.52
C TYR A 152 -2.79 2.49 1.92
N PHE A 153 -1.76 3.05 1.26
CA PHE A 153 -0.37 2.85 1.66
C PHE A 153 -0.04 3.48 3.02
N ASP A 154 -0.52 4.69 3.28
CA ASP A 154 -0.24 5.40 4.52
C ASP A 154 -0.91 4.70 5.73
N ASN A 155 -2.04 4.02 5.49
CA ASN A 155 -2.76 3.20 6.46
C ASN A 155 -2.17 1.79 6.70
N LEU A 156 -1.07 1.42 6.05
CA LEU A 156 -0.42 0.11 6.28
C LEU A 156 0.22 0.05 7.67
N SER A 157 0.05 -1.09 8.35
CA SER A 157 0.73 -1.41 9.61
C SER A 157 2.25 -1.57 9.41
N TYR A 158 3.02 -1.39 10.47
CA TYR A 158 4.48 -1.55 10.43
C TYR A 158 4.92 -2.95 9.94
N ALA A 159 4.19 -4.01 10.32
CA ALA A 159 4.47 -5.38 9.88
C ALA A 159 4.25 -5.58 8.37
N GLU A 160 3.34 -4.81 7.78
CA GLU A 160 2.98 -4.88 6.36
C GLU A 160 3.99 -4.14 5.47
N ARG A 161 4.85 -3.29 6.06
CA ARG A 161 5.87 -2.51 5.33
C ARG A 161 7.16 -3.30 5.05
N ALA A 162 7.20 -4.58 5.42
CA ALA A 162 8.35 -5.45 5.17
C ALA A 162 8.52 -5.71 3.65
N PRO A 163 9.75 -5.71 3.11
CA PRO A 163 9.98 -5.92 1.67
C PRO A 163 9.41 -7.24 1.13
N GLN A 164 9.32 -8.27 1.97
CA GLN A 164 8.77 -9.58 1.60
C GLN A 164 7.26 -9.57 1.37
N GLN A 165 6.55 -8.57 1.88
CA GLN A 165 5.10 -8.44 1.73
C GLN A 165 4.73 -7.65 0.47
N ARG A 166 5.72 -7.26 -0.35
CA ARG A 166 5.52 -6.33 -1.46
C ARG A 166 4.37 -6.72 -2.40
N ASP A 167 4.39 -7.95 -2.89
CA ASP A 167 3.37 -8.43 -3.83
C ASP A 167 2.00 -8.62 -3.15
N ASN A 168 1.99 -9.07 -1.90
CA ASN A 168 0.76 -9.22 -1.13
C ASN A 168 0.08 -7.87 -0.86
N ILE A 169 0.87 -6.85 -0.51
CA ILE A 169 0.38 -5.49 -0.30
C ILE A 169 -0.09 -4.86 -1.60
N LYS A 170 0.61 -5.09 -2.72
CA LYS A 170 0.14 -4.65 -4.03
C LYS A 170 -1.26 -5.17 -4.32
N GLU A 171 -1.46 -6.49 -4.28
CA GLU A 171 -2.77 -7.09 -4.55
C GLU A 171 -3.82 -6.63 -3.54
N LYS A 172 -3.47 -6.56 -2.25
CA LYS A 172 -4.39 -6.09 -1.20
C LYS A 172 -4.89 -4.66 -1.44
N ILE A 173 -3.99 -3.74 -1.79
CA ILE A 173 -4.36 -2.34 -2.07
C ILE A 173 -5.17 -2.28 -3.37
N ARG A 174 -4.75 -3.01 -4.40
CA ARG A 174 -5.47 -3.10 -5.68
C ARG A 174 -6.92 -3.51 -5.48
N GLU A 175 -7.16 -4.61 -4.75
CA GLU A 175 -8.51 -5.10 -4.46
C GLU A 175 -9.34 -4.11 -3.64
N LYS A 176 -8.73 -3.45 -2.65
CA LYS A 176 -9.42 -2.40 -1.88
C LYS A 176 -9.85 -1.24 -2.76
N VAL A 177 -8.96 -0.76 -3.63
CA VAL A 177 -9.24 0.33 -4.56
C VAL A 177 -10.32 -0.06 -5.57
N LYS A 178 -10.27 -1.28 -6.13
CA LYS A 178 -11.34 -1.80 -7.01
C LYS A 178 -12.69 -1.82 -6.33
N SER A 179 -12.77 -2.39 -5.12
CA SER A 179 -14.01 -2.48 -4.35
C SER A 179 -14.58 -1.10 -4.01
N ASP A 180 -13.72 -0.13 -3.76
CA ASP A 180 -14.09 1.23 -3.45
C ASP A 180 -14.65 1.96 -4.69
N ILE A 181 -13.98 1.84 -5.84
CA ILE A 181 -14.47 2.34 -7.13
C ILE A 181 -15.82 1.71 -7.47
N GLN A 182 -15.96 0.39 -7.36
CA GLN A 182 -17.22 -0.29 -7.64
C GLN A 182 -18.36 0.24 -6.76
N THR A 183 -18.09 0.45 -5.47
CA THR A 183 -19.08 0.98 -4.53
C THR A 183 -19.47 2.41 -4.91
N ALA A 184 -18.51 3.26 -5.23
CA ALA A 184 -18.73 4.63 -5.67
C ALA A 184 -19.52 4.69 -7.00
N LEU A 185 -19.23 3.81 -7.95
CA LEU A 185 -19.97 3.71 -9.22
C LEU A 185 -21.43 3.34 -8.99
N LEU A 186 -21.69 2.31 -8.18
CA LEU A 186 -23.06 1.88 -7.87
C LEU A 186 -23.84 3.00 -7.17
N GLN A 187 -23.22 3.70 -6.23
CA GLN A 187 -23.82 4.84 -5.55
C GLN A 187 -24.12 5.98 -6.53
N PHE A 188 -23.16 6.33 -7.40
CA PHE A 188 -23.32 7.39 -8.39
C PHE A 188 -24.48 7.10 -9.34
N ILE A 189 -24.52 5.89 -9.94
CA ILE A 189 -25.58 5.48 -10.87
C ILE A 189 -26.96 5.49 -10.18
N THR A 190 -27.02 5.07 -8.92
CA THR A 190 -28.27 5.08 -8.15
C THR A 190 -28.77 6.50 -7.88
N HIS A 191 -27.87 7.43 -7.52
CA HIS A 191 -28.24 8.83 -7.23
C HIS A 191 -28.53 9.62 -8.51
N SER A 192 -27.80 9.39 -9.61
CA SER A 192 -28.04 10.06 -10.88
C SER A 192 -29.45 9.77 -11.43
N GLN A 193 -29.99 8.57 -11.15
CA GLN A 193 -31.38 8.22 -11.47
C GLN A 193 -32.40 8.96 -10.58
N ALA A 194 -32.12 9.12 -9.29
CA ALA A 194 -33.03 9.78 -8.34
C ALA A 194 -33.25 11.25 -8.72
N GLU A 195 -32.23 11.92 -9.25
CA GLU A 195 -32.34 13.31 -9.72
C GLU A 195 -33.08 13.42 -11.06
N THR A 196 -32.95 12.43 -11.96
CA THR A 196 -33.74 12.38 -13.22
C THR A 196 -35.17 11.85 -13.04
N GLY A 197 -35.47 11.19 -11.91
CA GLY A 197 -36.76 10.59 -11.58
C GLY A 197 -37.79 11.54 -10.96
N GLY A 198 -37.50 12.84 -10.93
CA GLY A 198 -38.37 13.88 -10.38
C GLY A 198 -39.56 14.25 -11.26
N ASN A 199 -40.65 13.49 -11.09
CA ASN A 199 -42.07 13.81 -11.33
C ASN A 199 -42.76 13.19 -12.56
N PRO A 200 -43.42 12.03 -12.38
CA PRO A 200 -44.57 11.63 -13.17
C PRO A 200 -45.81 11.46 -12.26
N ASN A 201 -46.16 12.45 -11.44
CA ASN A 201 -47.53 12.69 -10.96
C ASN A 201 -47.60 13.92 -10.02
N GLY A 202 -48.10 15.03 -10.54
CA GLY A 202 -48.53 16.19 -9.76
C GLY A 202 -49.52 17.00 -10.59
N VAL A 203 -50.80 16.84 -10.23
CA VAL A 203 -52.01 17.47 -10.77
C VAL A 203 -51.91 18.99 -10.89
#